data_AF-A0A3D5PI23-F1
#
_entry.id   AF-A0A3D5PI23-F1
#
_cell.length_a   1.000
_cell.length_b   1.000
_cell.length_c   1.000
_cell.angle_alpha   90.00
_cell.angle_beta   90.00
_cell.angle_gamma   90.00
#
_symmetry.space_group_name_H-M   'P 1'
#
loop_
_entity.id
_entity.type
_entity.pdbx_description
1 polymer ?
#
loop_
_entity_poly.entity_id
_entity_poly.type
_entity_poly.pdbx_seq_one_letter_code
_entity_poly.pdbx_strand_id
1 'polypeptide(L)'
;RFVEDDWESPTLGAWGLGWEVWCDGMEVSQFTYFQQVGGHDCAPVAGELTYGLERLAMYILNCDHVMDMPYNDPQSPIPLSYGDVFKQTEEEYARWNFDVANTDVLLRHFEEAEAECANILDQAHDDPKTGKRIIMAHPAYDQCIKASHIFNLLDARGVISVTERQAYIGRVRTLAKACADAFVQTSAGGHVQ
;
A
#
# COMPACT_ATOMS: atom_id res chain seq x y z
N ARG A 1 3.66 -8.63 24.02
CA ARG A 1 2.30 -8.26 24.49
C ARG A 1 1.44 -8.06 23.26
N PHE A 2 0.19 -8.50 23.29
CA PHE A 2 -0.79 -8.18 22.24
C PHE A 2 -1.64 -7.03 22.79
N VAL A 3 -1.58 -5.87 22.14
CA VAL A 3 -2.34 -4.67 22.50
C VAL A 3 -3.45 -4.54 21.47
N GLU A 4 -4.71 -4.49 21.92
CA GLU A 4 -5.86 -4.33 21.02
C GLU A 4 -5.73 -3.04 20.22
N ASP A 5 -5.81 -3.15 18.90
CA ASP A 5 -5.80 -2.01 17.98
C ASP A 5 -6.58 -2.38 16.72
N ASP A 6 -7.55 -1.54 16.36
CA ASP A 6 -8.34 -1.74 15.15
C ASP A 6 -7.59 -1.13 13.97
N TRP A 7 -7.55 -1.86 12.86
CA TRP A 7 -6.88 -1.39 11.65
C TRP A 7 -7.90 -0.81 10.67
N GLU A 8 -7.62 0.39 10.16
CA GLU A 8 -8.37 1.00 9.07
C GLU A 8 -7.39 1.49 8.01
N SER A 9 -7.67 1.17 6.75
CA SER A 9 -7.10 1.85 5.59
C SER A 9 -8.20 2.60 4.85
N PRO A 10 -8.36 3.90 5.15
CA PRO A 10 -9.35 4.73 4.50
C PRO A 10 -9.25 4.71 2.97
N THR A 11 -8.05 4.69 2.40
CA THR A 11 -7.85 4.70 0.94
C THR A 11 -8.23 3.38 0.27
N LEU A 12 -8.21 2.25 0.99
CA LEU A 12 -8.60 0.95 0.46
C LEU A 12 -10.07 0.60 0.75
N GLY A 13 -10.76 1.41 1.56
CA GLY A 13 -12.09 1.06 2.07
C GLY A 13 -12.06 -0.28 2.81
N ALA A 14 -10.97 -0.50 3.57
CA ALA A 14 -10.69 -1.74 4.25
C ALA A 14 -10.54 -1.48 5.75
N TRP A 15 -11.09 -2.38 6.57
CA TRP A 15 -10.97 -2.31 8.02
C TRP A 15 -11.05 -3.71 8.64
N GLY A 16 -10.48 -3.85 9.82
CA GLY A 16 -10.44 -5.10 10.55
C GLY A 16 -10.13 -4.90 12.03
N LEU A 17 -10.46 -5.92 12.82
CA LEU A 17 -10.11 -5.98 14.24
C LEU A 17 -8.72 -6.58 14.38
N GLY A 18 -7.93 -6.13 15.34
CA GLY A 18 -6.54 -6.52 15.38
C GLY A 18 -5.83 -6.34 16.70
N TRP A 19 -4.53 -6.61 16.62
CA TRP A 19 -3.59 -6.37 17.71
C TRP A 19 -2.25 -5.89 17.16
N GLU A 20 -1.73 -4.85 17.79
CA GLU A 20 -0.30 -4.56 17.74
C GLU A 20 0.46 -5.57 18.63
N VAL A 21 1.53 -6.14 18.09
CA VAL A 21 2.42 -7.06 18.80
C VAL A 21 3.65 -6.31 19.26
N TRP A 22 3.76 -6.16 20.58
CA TRP A 22 4.87 -5.46 21.23
C TRP A 22 5.88 -6.43 21.84
N CYS A 23 7.14 -6.29 21.48
CA CYS A 23 8.28 -7.01 22.05
C CYS A 23 9.20 -6.01 22.77
N ASP A 24 9.34 -6.13 24.08
CA ASP A 24 10.22 -5.30 24.94
C ASP A 24 10.15 -3.79 24.69
N GLY A 25 8.92 -3.28 24.48
CA GLY A 25 8.66 -1.86 24.30
C GLY A 25 8.74 -1.37 22.85
N MET A 26 8.91 -2.26 21.89
CA MET A 26 8.88 -1.97 20.46
C MET A 26 7.76 -2.77 19.77
N GLU A 27 6.92 -2.11 18.98
CA GLU A 27 5.94 -2.76 18.12
C GLU A 27 6.66 -3.46 16.95
N VAL A 28 6.50 -4.77 16.83
CA VAL A 28 7.24 -5.61 15.88
C VAL A 28 6.37 -6.28 14.83
N SER A 29 5.05 -6.31 15.03
CA SER A 29 4.11 -6.94 14.10
C SER A 29 2.69 -6.45 14.32
N GLN A 30 1.85 -6.56 13.29
CA GLN A 30 0.41 -6.30 13.34
C GLN A 30 -0.37 -7.57 12.97
N PHE A 31 -1.37 -7.92 13.76
CA PHE A 31 -2.42 -8.87 13.39
C PHE A 31 -3.67 -8.11 13.00
N THR A 32 -4.26 -8.45 11.85
CA THR A 32 -5.54 -7.86 11.40
C THR A 32 -6.47 -8.96 10.89
N TYR A 33 -7.71 -8.97 11.38
CA TYR A 33 -8.79 -9.80 10.88
C TYR A 33 -9.76 -8.94 10.07
N PHE A 34 -9.60 -8.94 8.75
CA PHE A 34 -10.38 -8.09 7.86
C PHE A 34 -11.86 -8.41 7.91
N GLN A 35 -12.66 -7.41 8.24
CA GLN A 35 -14.11 -7.46 8.16
C GLN A 35 -14.60 -6.99 6.79
N GLN A 36 -13.91 -5.99 6.22
CA GLN A 36 -14.23 -5.44 4.91
C GLN A 36 -12.96 -5.10 4.13
N VAL A 37 -12.98 -5.31 2.81
CA VAL A 37 -11.94 -4.87 1.86
C VAL A 37 -12.60 -4.31 0.61
N GLY A 38 -12.20 -3.12 0.15
CA GLY A 38 -12.79 -2.49 -1.03
C GLY A 38 -14.30 -2.22 -0.89
N GLY A 39 -14.80 -2.12 0.35
CA GLY A 39 -16.23 -2.00 0.62
C GLY A 39 -17.03 -3.32 0.54
N HIS A 40 -16.39 -4.48 0.41
CA HIS A 40 -17.02 -5.80 0.41
C HIS A 40 -16.74 -6.54 1.71
N ASP A 41 -17.76 -7.19 2.28
CA ASP A 41 -17.61 -8.01 3.50
C ASP A 41 -16.75 -9.25 3.21
N CYS A 42 -15.80 -9.54 4.10
CA CYS A 42 -14.94 -10.70 3.97
C CYS A 42 -15.63 -11.98 4.45
N ALA A 43 -15.85 -12.94 3.54
CA ALA A 43 -16.41 -14.25 3.85
C ALA A 43 -15.62 -15.36 3.10
N PRO A 44 -14.73 -16.11 3.79
CA PRO A 44 -14.40 -16.02 5.21
C PRO A 44 -13.61 -14.75 5.58
N VAL A 45 -13.57 -14.42 6.87
CA VAL A 45 -12.69 -13.38 7.42
C VAL A 45 -11.23 -13.74 7.10
N ALA A 46 -10.53 -12.81 6.45
CA ALA A 46 -9.12 -12.98 6.11
C ALA A 46 -8.23 -12.49 7.27
N GLY A 47 -7.24 -13.30 7.66
CA GLY A 47 -6.22 -12.91 8.62
C GLY A 47 -4.97 -12.39 7.92
N GLU A 48 -4.50 -11.23 8.32
CA GLU A 48 -3.22 -10.65 7.92
C GLU A 48 -2.27 -10.64 9.13
N LEU A 49 -1.01 -10.99 8.85
CA LEU A 49 0.08 -10.90 9.79
C LEU A 49 1.24 -10.15 9.12
N THR A 50 1.50 -8.93 9.60
CA THR A 50 2.50 -8.03 9.01
C THR A 50 3.69 -7.92 9.96
N TYR A 51 4.90 -8.21 9.48
CA TYR A 51 6.12 -8.17 10.29
C TYR A 51 6.92 -6.90 9.99
N GLY A 52 7.31 -6.16 11.04
CA GLY A 52 8.32 -5.10 10.94
C GLY A 52 9.71 -5.74 10.93
N LEU A 53 10.20 -6.13 9.75
CA LEU A 53 11.43 -6.91 9.60
C LEU A 53 12.65 -6.21 10.23
N GLU A 54 12.81 -4.91 10.00
CA GLU A 54 13.92 -4.13 10.56
C GLU A 54 13.87 -4.10 12.08
N ARG A 55 12.70 -3.86 12.67
CA ARG A 55 12.51 -3.82 14.13
C ARG A 55 12.77 -5.19 14.76
N LEU A 56 12.27 -6.26 14.14
CA LEU A 56 12.53 -7.64 14.57
C LEU A 56 14.01 -7.99 14.50
N ALA A 57 14.67 -7.66 13.38
CA ALA A 57 16.07 -7.94 13.17
C ALA A 57 16.96 -7.15 14.15
N MET A 58 16.67 -5.87 14.38
CA MET A 58 17.34 -5.05 15.40
C MET A 58 17.26 -5.70 16.78
N TYR A 59 16.07 -6.20 17.16
CA TYR A 59 15.88 -6.88 18.44
C TYR A 59 16.70 -8.19 18.52
N ILE A 60 16.60 -9.05 17.50
CA ILE A 60 17.30 -10.36 17.46
C ILE A 60 18.82 -10.18 17.44
N LEU A 61 19.32 -9.20 16.70
CA LEU A 61 20.74 -8.92 16.53
C LEU A 61 21.28 -7.98 17.61
N ASN A 62 20.44 -7.55 18.56
CA ASN A 62 20.77 -6.64 19.66
C ASN A 62 21.46 -5.35 19.16
N CYS A 63 20.80 -4.66 18.23
CA CYS A 63 21.26 -3.43 17.60
C CYS A 63 20.31 -2.27 17.90
N ASP A 64 20.84 -1.14 18.37
CA ASP A 64 20.04 0.03 18.79
C ASP A 64 19.62 0.93 17.61
N HIS A 65 20.32 0.86 16.48
CA HIS A 65 20.07 1.75 15.34
C HIS A 65 20.09 0.96 14.02
N VAL A 66 19.00 1.04 13.24
CA VAL A 66 18.80 0.22 12.04
C VAL A 66 19.95 0.32 11.04
N MET A 67 20.55 1.49 10.87
CA MET A 67 21.63 1.68 9.88
C MET A 67 22.94 0.99 10.27
N ASP A 68 23.13 0.67 11.55
CA ASP A 68 24.31 -0.05 12.05
C ASP A 68 24.08 -1.57 12.08
N MET A 69 22.85 -2.02 11.80
CA MET A 69 22.48 -3.43 11.80
C MET A 69 23.20 -4.18 10.67
N PRO A 70 23.74 -5.38 10.90
CA PRO A 70 24.26 -6.22 9.82
C PRO A 70 23.19 -6.54 8.77
N TYR A 71 23.47 -6.26 7.50
CA TYR A 71 22.60 -6.63 6.38
C TYR A 71 22.83 -8.08 5.95
N ASN A 72 24.08 -8.55 6.05
CA ASN A 72 24.47 -9.93 5.81
C ASN A 72 25.34 -10.46 6.96
N ASP A 73 25.79 -11.71 6.86
CA ASP A 73 26.70 -12.31 7.84
C ASP A 73 27.98 -11.46 8.00
N PRO A 74 28.29 -10.96 9.21
CA PRO A 74 29.52 -10.22 9.48
C PRO A 74 30.82 -10.97 9.14
N GLN A 75 30.77 -12.30 9.00
CA GLN A 75 31.91 -13.15 8.60
C GLN A 75 31.98 -13.39 7.08
N SER A 76 31.07 -12.81 6.31
CA SER A 76 31.14 -12.88 4.85
C SER A 76 32.39 -12.16 4.31
N PRO A 77 32.88 -12.50 3.10
CA PRO A 77 34.05 -11.83 2.52
C PRO A 77 33.89 -10.32 2.35
N ILE A 78 32.64 -9.85 2.23
CA ILE A 78 32.27 -8.43 2.16
C ILE A 78 31.11 -8.23 3.15
N PRO A 79 31.40 -7.93 4.42
CA PRO A 79 30.37 -7.63 5.41
C PRO A 79 29.77 -6.26 5.12
N LEU A 80 28.44 -6.17 5.16
CA LEU A 80 27.67 -4.95 4.92
C LEU A 80 26.75 -4.67 6.10
N SER A 81 26.64 -3.40 6.46
CA SER A 81 25.57 -2.88 7.30
C SER A 81 24.33 -2.55 6.46
N TYR A 82 23.18 -2.40 7.11
CA TYR A 82 21.96 -1.92 6.47
C TYR A 82 22.16 -0.51 5.90
N GLY A 83 22.95 0.32 6.60
CA GLY A 83 23.34 1.66 6.14
C GLY A 83 24.15 1.63 4.84
N ASP A 84 25.04 0.65 4.65
CA ASP A 84 25.80 0.52 3.40
C ASP A 84 24.90 0.27 2.18
N VAL A 85 23.72 -0.31 2.39
CA VAL A 85 22.76 -0.64 1.33
C VAL A 85 21.70 0.44 1.13
N PHE A 86 21.15 0.99 2.23
CA PHE A 86 19.95 1.82 2.16
C PHE A 86 20.15 3.28 2.54
N LYS A 87 21.23 3.65 3.23
CA LYS A 87 21.39 5.03 3.73
C LYS A 87 21.37 6.07 2.61
N GLN A 88 22.10 5.80 1.52
CA GLN A 88 22.12 6.70 0.36
C GLN A 88 20.71 6.83 -0.24
N THR A 89 20.01 5.71 -0.43
CA THR A 89 18.65 5.68 -0.97
C THR A 89 17.67 6.47 -0.10
N GLU A 90 17.74 6.33 1.22
CA GLU A 90 16.90 7.08 2.16
C GLU A 90 17.19 8.59 2.11
N GLU A 91 18.46 9.00 2.04
CA GLU A 91 18.84 10.42 1.88
C GLU A 91 18.32 11.00 0.56
N GLU A 92 18.41 10.24 -0.53
CA GLU A 92 17.91 10.63 -1.85
C GLU A 92 16.38 10.75 -1.87
N TYR A 93 15.65 9.75 -1.37
CA TYR A 93 14.19 9.78 -1.33
C TYR A 93 13.65 10.80 -0.35
N ALA A 94 14.29 11.01 0.81
CA ALA A 94 13.87 12.05 1.74
C ALA A 94 13.95 13.42 1.07
N ARG A 95 15.09 13.76 0.45
CA ARG A 95 15.23 15.03 -0.29
C ARG A 95 14.24 15.13 -1.44
N TRP A 96 14.02 14.05 -2.20
CA TRP A 96 13.06 14.05 -3.29
C TRP A 96 11.63 14.30 -2.79
N ASN A 97 11.16 13.49 -1.85
CA ASN A 97 9.79 13.47 -1.35
C ASN A 97 9.44 14.74 -0.57
N PHE A 98 10.38 15.30 0.21
CA PHE A 98 10.11 16.45 1.06
C PHE A 98 10.45 17.79 0.42
N ASP A 99 11.41 17.87 -0.51
CA ASP A 99 11.91 19.17 -1.00
C ASP A 99 11.77 19.36 -2.51
N VAL A 100 12.08 18.34 -3.31
CA VAL A 100 12.37 18.52 -4.75
C VAL A 100 11.21 18.15 -5.66
N ALA A 101 10.38 17.16 -5.30
CA ALA A 101 9.36 16.63 -6.20
C ALA A 101 8.43 17.73 -6.73
N ASN A 102 8.23 17.76 -8.06
CA ASN A 102 7.41 18.76 -8.73
C ASN A 102 5.93 18.44 -8.55
N THR A 103 5.25 19.25 -7.73
CA THR A 103 3.87 19.03 -7.32
C THR A 103 2.86 19.22 -8.44
N ASP A 104 3.13 20.10 -9.42
CA ASP A 104 2.25 20.31 -10.57
C ASP A 104 2.25 19.08 -11.50
N VAL A 105 3.42 18.45 -11.65
CA VAL A 105 3.56 17.20 -12.40
C VAL A 105 2.88 16.05 -11.66
N LEU A 106 3.09 15.94 -10.34
CA LEU A 106 2.45 14.92 -9.52
C LEU A 106 0.92 15.05 -9.54
N LEU A 107 0.38 16.27 -9.44
CA LEU A 107 -1.06 16.51 -9.50
C LEU A 107 -1.64 16.03 -10.84
N ARG A 108 -1.02 16.39 -11.96
CA ARG A 108 -1.45 15.91 -13.27
C ARG A 108 -1.37 14.39 -13.39
N HIS A 109 -0.30 13.77 -12.91
CA HIS A 109 -0.19 12.30 -12.93
C HIS A 109 -1.25 11.62 -12.05
N PHE A 110 -1.64 12.23 -10.94
CA PHE A 110 -2.74 11.73 -10.12
C PHE A 110 -4.04 11.72 -10.92
N GLU A 111 -4.37 12.84 -11.57
CA GLU A 111 -5.57 12.99 -12.39
C GLU A 111 -5.58 12.04 -13.59
N GLU A 112 -4.44 11.87 -14.26
CA GLU A 112 -4.27 10.92 -15.36
C GLU A 112 -4.44 9.47 -14.90
N ALA A 113 -3.87 9.09 -13.75
CA ALA A 113 -4.03 7.75 -13.19
C ALA A 113 -5.49 7.47 -12.77
N GLU A 114 -6.16 8.46 -12.16
CA GLU A 114 -7.58 8.37 -11.82
C GLU A 114 -8.45 8.17 -13.07
N ALA A 115 -8.24 9.00 -14.10
CA ALA A 115 -8.97 8.92 -15.35
C ALA A 115 -8.72 7.61 -16.10
N GLU A 116 -7.47 7.13 -16.14
CA GLU A 116 -7.13 5.88 -16.81
C GLU A 116 -7.68 4.66 -16.06
N CYS A 117 -7.73 4.70 -14.72
CA CYS A 117 -8.41 3.66 -13.94
C CYS A 117 -9.89 3.53 -14.37
N ALA A 118 -10.61 4.65 -14.43
CA ALA A 118 -11.99 4.68 -14.88
C ALA A 118 -12.14 4.20 -16.34
N ASN A 119 -11.28 4.70 -17.24
CA ASN A 119 -11.29 4.30 -18.65
C ASN A 119 -11.11 2.79 -18.86
N ILE A 120 -10.23 2.15 -18.07
CA ILE A 120 -10.02 0.69 -18.10
C ILE A 120 -11.29 -0.05 -17.63
N LEU A 121 -11.90 0.41 -16.54
CA LEU A 121 -13.11 -0.19 -15.97
C LEU A 121 -14.34 -0.01 -16.88
N ASP A 122 -14.39 1.06 -17.67
CA ASP A 122 -15.48 1.36 -18.60
C ASP A 122 -15.41 0.56 -19.92
N GLN A 123 -14.31 -0.16 -20.17
CA GLN A 123 -14.20 -0.98 -21.37
C GLN A 123 -15.21 -2.14 -21.35
N ALA A 124 -15.72 -2.50 -22.53
CA ALA A 124 -16.63 -3.62 -22.68
C ALA A 124 -15.97 -4.92 -22.18
N HIS A 125 -16.72 -5.70 -21.39
CA HIS A 125 -16.23 -6.96 -20.85
C HIS A 125 -16.06 -8.03 -21.94
N ASP A 126 -16.84 -7.99 -23.02
CA ASP A 126 -16.70 -8.96 -24.11
C ASP A 126 -15.58 -8.53 -25.07
N ASP A 127 -14.47 -9.26 -25.05
CA ASP A 127 -13.33 -8.98 -25.92
C ASP A 127 -13.66 -9.42 -27.37
N PRO A 128 -13.74 -8.47 -28.33
CA PRO A 128 -14.07 -8.80 -29.72
C PRO A 128 -13.00 -9.64 -30.41
N LYS A 129 -11.76 -9.70 -29.89
CA LYS A 129 -10.67 -10.46 -30.50
C LYS A 129 -10.72 -11.94 -30.11
N THR A 130 -11.04 -12.24 -28.86
CA THR A 130 -11.04 -13.62 -28.35
C THR A 130 -12.45 -14.18 -28.12
N GLY A 131 -13.48 -13.35 -28.15
CA GLY A 131 -14.86 -13.73 -27.81
C GLY A 131 -15.04 -14.07 -26.32
N LYS A 132 -14.07 -13.74 -25.47
CA LYS A 132 -14.11 -14.04 -24.04
C LYS A 132 -14.63 -12.84 -23.26
N ARG A 133 -15.35 -13.11 -22.17
CA ARG A 133 -15.65 -12.11 -21.15
C ARG A 133 -14.40 -11.87 -20.28
N ILE A 134 -13.76 -10.72 -20.43
CA ILE A 134 -12.54 -10.30 -19.74
C ILE A 134 -12.83 -8.96 -19.03
N ILE A 135 -12.84 -8.99 -17.70
CA ILE A 135 -12.87 -7.77 -16.89
C ILE A 135 -11.44 -7.39 -16.53
N MET A 136 -11.07 -6.13 -16.75
CA MET A 136 -9.70 -5.64 -16.56
C MET A 136 -9.49 -5.02 -15.18
N ALA A 137 -9.89 -5.74 -14.12
CA ALA A 137 -9.77 -5.27 -12.74
C ALA A 137 -8.30 -5.03 -12.31
N HIS A 138 -7.37 -5.91 -12.70
CA HIS A 138 -5.96 -5.76 -12.32
C HIS A 138 -5.26 -4.56 -12.99
N PRO A 139 -5.36 -4.34 -14.32
CA PRO A 139 -4.82 -3.14 -14.94
C PRO A 139 -5.41 -1.84 -14.37
N ALA A 140 -6.71 -1.83 -14.01
CA ALA A 140 -7.32 -0.69 -13.31
C ALA A 140 -6.70 -0.50 -11.92
N TYR A 141 -6.50 -1.59 -11.18
CA TYR A 141 -5.89 -1.54 -9.85
C TYR A 141 -4.44 -1.04 -9.87
N ASP A 142 -3.67 -1.33 -10.92
CA ASP A 142 -2.34 -0.73 -11.09
C ASP A 142 -2.39 0.81 -11.15
N GLN A 143 -3.43 1.38 -11.76
CA GLN A 143 -3.65 2.83 -11.77
C GLN A 143 -4.09 3.35 -10.40
N CYS A 144 -4.92 2.60 -9.67
CA CYS A 144 -5.27 2.90 -8.28
C CYS A 144 -4.03 2.96 -7.37
N ILE A 145 -3.11 1.99 -7.49
CA ILE A 145 -1.85 1.96 -6.72
C ILE A 145 -1.00 3.20 -7.06
N LYS A 146 -0.87 3.55 -8.34
CA LYS A 146 -0.15 4.76 -8.76
C LYS A 146 -0.76 6.01 -8.15
N ALA A 147 -2.08 6.18 -8.24
CA ALA A 147 -2.78 7.32 -7.64
C ALA A 147 -2.54 7.41 -6.13
N SER A 148 -2.61 6.28 -5.41
CA SER A 148 -2.33 6.22 -3.97
C SER A 148 -0.89 6.63 -3.65
N HIS A 149 0.10 6.17 -4.43
CA HIS A 149 1.49 6.54 -4.22
C HIS A 149 1.76 8.02 -4.51
N ILE A 150 1.22 8.54 -5.63
CA ILE A 150 1.33 9.95 -5.99
C ILE A 150 0.69 10.85 -4.94
N PHE A 151 -0.45 10.45 -4.39
CA PHE A 151 -1.07 11.13 -3.25
C PHE A 151 -0.11 11.20 -2.05
N ASN A 152 0.56 10.10 -1.68
CA ASN A 152 1.53 10.12 -0.58
C ASN A 152 2.69 11.09 -0.84
N LEU A 153 3.16 11.21 -2.10
CA LEU A 153 4.20 12.18 -2.47
C LEU A 153 3.70 13.62 -2.34
N LEU A 154 2.46 13.90 -2.76
CA LEU A 154 1.85 15.22 -2.61
C LEU A 154 1.63 15.58 -1.12
N ASP A 155 1.21 14.61 -0.29
CA ASP A 155 1.05 14.76 1.17
C ASP A 155 2.42 15.05 1.82
N ALA A 156 3.47 14.29 1.45
CA ALA A 156 4.83 14.49 1.93
C ALA A 156 5.42 15.87 1.54
N ARG A 157 5.09 16.38 0.35
CA ARG A 157 5.47 17.74 -0.07
C ARG A 157 4.74 18.85 0.70
N GLY A 158 3.74 18.50 1.51
CA GLY A 158 2.98 19.45 2.33
C GLY A 158 2.10 20.41 1.52
N VAL A 159 1.78 20.07 0.26
CA VAL A 159 0.95 20.89 -0.61
C VAL A 159 -0.55 20.58 -0.51
N ILE A 160 -0.90 19.50 0.19
CA ILE A 160 -2.29 19.11 0.46
C ILE A 160 -2.69 19.62 1.85
N SER A 161 -3.71 20.47 1.92
CA SER A 161 -4.31 20.86 3.20
C SER A 161 -5.07 19.72 3.87
N VAL A 162 -5.34 19.81 5.17
CA VAL A 162 -6.11 18.79 5.91
C VAL A 162 -7.46 18.48 5.25
N THR A 163 -8.14 19.50 4.74
CA THR A 163 -9.44 19.35 4.04
C THR A 163 -9.25 18.64 2.70
N GLU A 164 -8.25 19.03 1.91
CA GLU A 164 -7.94 18.39 0.63
C GLU A 164 -7.51 16.94 0.82
N ARG A 165 -6.79 16.64 1.90
CA ARG A 165 -6.34 15.28 2.23
C ARG A 165 -7.51 14.32 2.34
N GLN A 166 -8.59 14.71 3.01
CA GLN A 166 -9.80 13.89 3.08
C GLN A 166 -10.46 13.70 1.71
N ALA A 167 -10.43 14.72 0.84
CA ALA A 167 -10.94 14.61 -0.52
C ALA A 167 -10.10 13.62 -1.37
N TYR A 168 -8.77 13.70 -1.31
CA TYR A 168 -7.89 12.75 -2.00
C TYR A 168 -8.03 11.32 -1.48
N ILE A 169 -8.14 11.13 -0.17
CA ILE A 169 -8.45 9.81 0.42
C ILE A 169 -9.75 9.25 -0.14
N GLY A 170 -10.80 10.08 -0.23
CA GLY A 170 -12.08 9.69 -0.83
C GLY A 170 -11.98 9.32 -2.31
N ARG A 171 -11.16 10.04 -3.08
CA ARG A 171 -10.89 9.74 -4.50
C ARG A 171 -10.20 8.39 -4.66
N VAL A 172 -9.10 8.14 -3.92
CA VAL A 172 -8.38 6.86 -3.96
C VAL A 172 -9.28 5.71 -3.48
N ARG A 173 -10.08 5.92 -2.43
CA ARG A 173 -11.11 4.95 -1.97
C ARG A 173 -12.11 4.60 -3.06
N THR A 174 -12.56 5.59 -3.82
CA THR A 174 -13.50 5.38 -4.93
C THR A 174 -12.88 4.49 -6.00
N LEU A 175 -11.60 4.70 -6.36
CA LEU A 175 -10.87 3.84 -7.28
C LEU A 175 -10.73 2.42 -6.74
N ALA A 176 -10.27 2.27 -5.49
CA ALA A 176 -10.07 0.97 -4.87
C ALA A 176 -11.37 0.14 -4.81
N LYS A 177 -12.48 0.79 -4.43
CA LYS A 177 -13.82 0.20 -4.44
C LYS A 177 -14.23 -0.23 -5.85
N ALA A 178 -14.07 0.62 -6.85
CA ALA A 178 -14.43 0.29 -8.23
C ALA A 178 -13.61 -0.89 -8.78
N CYS A 179 -12.32 -0.97 -8.45
CA CYS A 179 -11.48 -2.13 -8.77
C CYS A 179 -11.96 -3.40 -8.06
N ALA A 180 -12.35 -3.32 -6.79
CA ALA A 180 -12.92 -4.45 -6.05
C ALA A 180 -14.26 -4.91 -6.64
N ASP A 181 -15.16 -3.97 -6.94
CA ASP A 181 -16.46 -4.21 -7.59
C ASP A 181 -16.30 -4.91 -8.96
N ALA A 182 -15.24 -4.56 -9.71
CA ALA A 182 -14.89 -5.23 -10.94
C ALA A 182 -14.30 -6.63 -10.69
N PHE A 183 -13.40 -6.77 -9.72
CA PHE A 183 -12.74 -8.04 -9.40
C PHE A 183 -13.74 -9.13 -8.99
N VAL A 184 -14.74 -8.80 -8.16
CA VAL A 184 -15.78 -9.77 -7.74
C VAL A 184 -16.65 -10.26 -8.88
N GLN A 185 -16.63 -9.61 -10.05
CA GLN A 185 -17.32 -10.08 -11.27
C GLN A 185 -16.45 -11.01 -12.13
N THR A 186 -15.19 -11.26 -11.74
CA THR A 186 -14.29 -12.21 -12.38
C THR A 186 -14.48 -13.62 -11.81
N SER A 187 -14.02 -14.63 -12.56
CA SER A 187 -13.99 -16.01 -12.05
C SER A 187 -13.13 -16.16 -10.79
N ALA A 188 -11.99 -15.45 -10.72
CA ALA A 188 -11.12 -15.44 -9.55
C ALA A 188 -11.77 -14.76 -8.33
N GLY A 189 -12.62 -13.75 -8.58
CA GLY A 189 -13.43 -13.09 -7.56
C GLY A 189 -14.68 -13.86 -7.14
N GLY A 190 -14.88 -15.08 -7.66
CA GLY A 190 -15.99 -15.95 -7.27
C GLY A 190 -17.27 -15.76 -8.10
N HIS A 191 -17.24 -14.98 -9.18
CA HIS A 191 -18.38 -14.86 -10.08
C HIS A 191 -18.64 -16.18 -10.82
N VAL A 192 -19.83 -16.73 -10.63
CA VAL A 192 -20.33 -17.90 -11.37
C VAL A 192 -21.25 -17.38 -12.47
N GLN A 193 -20.92 -17.70 -13.73
CA GLN A 193 -21.75 -17.37 -14.91
C GLN A 193 -23.07 -18.14 -14.91
#